data_AF-A0A420HJJ4-F1
#
_entry.id   AF-A0A420HJJ4-F1
#
_cell.length_a   1.000
_cell.length_b   1.000
_cell.length_c   1.000
_cell.angle_alpha   90.00
_cell.angle_beta   90.00
_cell.angle_gamma   90.00
#
_symmetry.space_group_name_H-M   'P 1'
#
loop_
_entity.id
_entity.type
_entity.pdbx_description
1 polymer ?
#
loop_
_entity_poly.entity_id
_entity_poly.type
_entity_poly.pdbx_seq_one_letter_code
_entity_poly.pdbx_strand_id
1 'polypeptide(L)'
;MSNPRPVIEDLSTATQKEIDRFLTRMIAEWRQFRFRDENLWEILKEEFENWEKAHFNKTTANQRRDFRNYLVSNGVYMTPTPAGSHGDVSDQIMEALSAQIYHE
;
A
#
# COMPACT_ATOMS: atom_id res chain seq x y z
N MET A 1 -8.01 -0.85 24.64
CA MET A 1 -9.02 -0.15 23.84
C MET A 1 -8.71 -0.45 22.37
N SER A 2 -9.56 -1.21 21.68
CA SER A 2 -9.41 -1.43 20.24
C SER A 2 -9.74 -0.12 19.54
N ASN A 3 -8.73 0.55 19.00
CA ASN A 3 -8.95 1.74 18.18
C ASN A 3 -9.61 1.25 16.87
N PRO A 4 -10.82 1.72 16.52
CA PRO A 4 -11.49 1.28 15.31
C PRO A 4 -10.58 1.53 14.10
N ARG A 5 -10.60 0.59 13.15
CA ARG A 5 -9.89 0.74 11.88
C ARG A 5 -10.34 2.06 11.24
N PRO A 6 -9.42 2.97 10.85
CA PRO A 6 -9.79 4.13 10.07
C PRO A 6 -10.45 3.61 8.80
N VAL A 7 -11.70 4.03 8.57
CA VAL A 7 -12.42 3.75 7.32
C VAL A 7 -12.38 5.02 6.50
N ILE A 8 -11.99 4.91 5.24
CA ILE A 8 -12.19 5.99 4.28
C ILE A 8 -13.57 5.77 3.68
N GLU A 9 -14.54 6.59 4.11
CA GLU A 9 -15.94 6.46 3.68
C GLU A 9 -16.11 6.77 2.19
N ASP A 10 -15.35 7.75 1.68
CA ASP A 10 -15.34 8.15 0.28
C ASP A 10 -13.91 8.53 -0.15
N LEU A 11 -13.30 7.68 -0.99
CA LEU A 11 -11.95 7.86 -1.51
C LEU A 11 -11.80 9.13 -2.37
N SER A 12 -12.89 9.58 -3.01
CA SER A 12 -12.88 10.74 -3.89
C SER A 12 -12.65 12.04 -3.11
N THR A 13 -13.26 12.15 -1.94
CA THR A 13 -13.18 13.32 -1.05
C THR A 13 -12.14 13.17 0.07
N ALA A 14 -11.56 11.98 0.24
CA ALA A 14 -10.53 11.71 1.24
C ALA A 14 -9.35 12.68 1.14
N THR A 15 -8.99 13.25 2.30
CA THR A 15 -7.85 14.13 2.47
C THR A 15 -6.54 13.34 2.53
N GLN A 16 -5.42 14.00 2.20
CA GLN A 16 -4.08 13.42 2.37
C GLN A 16 -3.84 12.85 3.78
N LYS A 17 -4.30 13.55 4.82
CA LYS A 17 -4.12 13.12 6.21
C LYS A 17 -4.88 11.85 6.54
N GLU A 18 -6.08 11.67 5.99
CA GLU A 18 -6.88 10.46 6.18
C GLU A 18 -6.24 9.27 5.51
N ILE A 19 -5.76 9.44 4.26
CA ILE A 19 -5.07 8.38 3.51
C ILE A 19 -3.75 8.01 4.22
N ASP A 20 -2.95 8.98 4.65
CA ASP A 20 -1.69 8.70 5.37
C ASP A 20 -1.95 7.94 6.69
N ARG A 21 -3.00 8.32 7.42
CA ARG A 21 -3.43 7.63 8.65
C ARG A 21 -3.92 6.22 8.37
N PHE A 22 -4.66 6.03 7.28
CA PHE A 22 -5.13 4.72 6.82
C PHE A 22 -3.95 3.79 6.55
N LEU A 23 -3.00 4.20 5.69
CA LEU A 23 -1.82 3.41 5.35
C LEU A 23 -0.97 3.07 6.59
N THR A 24 -0.80 4.02 7.51
CA THR A 24 -0.09 3.78 8.77
C THR A 24 -0.77 2.70 9.59
N ARG A 25 -2.10 2.70 9.67
CA ARG A 25 -2.84 1.65 10.40
C ARG A 25 -2.67 0.29 9.73
N MET A 26 -2.71 0.23 8.39
CA MET A 26 -2.57 -1.03 7.64
C MET A 26 -1.24 -1.69 7.94
N ILE A 27 -0.14 -0.92 7.85
CA ILE A 27 1.20 -1.40 8.21
C ILE A 27 1.23 -1.93 9.66
N ALA A 28 0.63 -1.21 10.61
CA ALA A 28 0.60 -1.64 12.00
C ALA A 28 -0.21 -2.93 12.21
N GLU A 29 -1.34 -3.06 11.52
CA GLU A 29 -2.22 -4.22 11.57
C GLU A 29 -1.56 -5.47 10.97
N TRP A 30 -1.05 -5.35 9.76
CA TRP A 30 -0.38 -6.44 9.08
C TRP A 30 0.88 -6.89 9.82
N ARG A 31 1.58 -5.96 10.47
CA ARG A 31 2.69 -6.29 11.38
C ARG A 31 2.22 -7.06 12.62
N GLN A 32 1.09 -6.67 13.21
CA GLN A 32 0.51 -7.34 14.37
C GLN A 32 0.11 -8.78 14.03
N PHE A 33 -0.51 -8.99 12.87
CA PHE A 33 -0.93 -10.33 12.40
C PHE A 33 0.18 -11.11 11.68
N ARG A 34 1.35 -10.48 11.48
CA ARG A 34 2.52 -11.07 10.81
C ARG A 34 2.22 -11.54 9.39
N PHE A 35 1.38 -10.80 8.66
CA PHE A 35 1.16 -11.07 7.23
C PHE A 35 2.45 -10.82 6.46
N ARG A 36 2.78 -11.75 5.58
CA ARG A 36 3.97 -11.76 4.74
C ARG A 36 3.69 -12.53 3.45
N ASP A 37 4.56 -12.33 2.48
CA ASP A 37 4.65 -13.09 1.24
C ASP A 37 3.28 -13.12 0.54
N GLU A 38 2.84 -14.28 0.05
CA GLU A 38 1.54 -14.44 -0.64
C GLU A 38 0.36 -13.95 0.22
N ASN A 39 0.34 -14.25 1.52
CA ASN A 39 -0.76 -13.82 2.41
C ASN A 39 -0.85 -12.29 2.52
N LEU A 40 0.29 -11.58 2.55
CA LEU A 40 0.28 -10.12 2.55
C LEU A 40 -0.17 -9.57 1.20
N TRP A 41 0.23 -10.22 0.10
CA TRP A 41 -0.17 -9.82 -1.25
C TRP A 41 -1.68 -9.98 -1.48
N GLU A 42 -2.28 -11.09 -1.04
CA GLU A 42 -3.73 -11.30 -1.14
C GLU A 42 -4.51 -10.23 -0.36
N ILE A 43 -4.14 -10.01 0.90
CA ILE A 43 -4.79 -9.00 1.74
C ILE A 43 -4.58 -7.59 1.18
N LEU A 44 -3.39 -7.29 0.65
CA LEU A 44 -3.12 -6.03 -0.04
C LEU A 44 -4.09 -5.83 -1.20
N LYS A 45 -4.39 -6.87 -1.99
CA LYS A 45 -5.34 -6.76 -3.11
C LYS A 45 -6.77 -6.54 -2.64
N GLU A 46 -7.21 -7.28 -1.63
CA GLU A 46 -8.57 -7.12 -1.06
C GLU A 46 -8.78 -5.72 -0.49
N GLU A 47 -7.82 -5.21 0.29
CA GLU A 47 -7.95 -3.91 0.96
C GLU A 47 -7.92 -2.71 0.01
N PHE A 48 -7.32 -2.88 -1.16
CA PHE A 48 -7.08 -1.82 -2.13
C PHE A 48 -7.76 -2.07 -3.47
N GLU A 49 -8.74 -2.97 -3.55
CA GLU A 49 -9.45 -3.35 -4.79
C GLU A 49 -10.00 -2.14 -5.56
N ASN A 50 -10.49 -1.13 -4.85
CA ASN A 50 -11.09 0.09 -5.44
C ASN A 50 -10.14 1.29 -5.45
N TRP A 51 -8.85 1.09 -5.18
CA TRP A 51 -7.86 2.15 -5.21
C TRP A 51 -7.30 2.35 -6.61
N GLU A 52 -6.82 3.57 -6.84
CA GLU A 52 -6.22 3.99 -8.10
C GLU A 52 -4.91 4.69 -7.78
N LYS A 53 -4.04 4.84 -8.79
CA LYS A 53 -2.79 5.61 -8.66
C LYS A 53 -3.01 6.98 -8.04
N ALA A 54 -4.10 7.67 -8.39
CA ALA A 54 -4.44 8.99 -7.87
C ALA A 54 -4.60 9.02 -6.34
N HIS A 55 -5.13 7.95 -5.75
CA HIS A 55 -5.29 7.81 -4.30
C HIS A 55 -3.95 7.71 -3.59
N PHE A 56 -3.00 6.93 -4.12
CA PHE A 56 -1.63 6.92 -3.63
C PHE A 56 -0.94 8.27 -3.89
N ASN A 57 -1.20 8.96 -5.02
CA ASN A 57 -0.71 10.31 -5.33
C ASN A 57 -1.07 11.37 -4.29
N LYS A 58 -2.21 11.23 -3.61
CA LYS A 58 -2.61 12.11 -2.50
C LYS A 58 -1.73 11.96 -1.24
N THR A 59 -1.01 10.85 -1.03
CA THR A 59 -0.22 10.62 0.18
C THR A 59 1.03 11.50 0.24
N THR A 60 1.57 11.73 1.43
CA THR A 60 2.94 12.27 1.50
C THR A 60 3.94 11.33 0.81
N ALA A 61 5.00 11.88 0.22
CA ALA A 61 6.04 11.09 -0.44
C ALA A 61 6.73 10.11 0.53
N ASN A 62 6.93 10.53 1.78
CA ASN A 62 7.52 9.68 2.82
C ASN A 62 6.59 8.52 3.18
N GLN A 63 5.31 8.79 3.47
CA GLN A 63 4.35 7.74 3.79
C GLN A 63 4.24 6.69 2.68
N ARG A 64 4.26 7.13 1.42
CA ARG A 64 4.21 6.24 0.26
C ARG A 64 5.41 5.31 0.18
N ARG A 65 6.61 5.87 0.41
CA ARG A 65 7.87 5.11 0.44
C ARG A 65 7.86 4.12 1.60
N ASP A 66 7.40 4.53 2.78
CA ASP A 66 7.33 3.66 3.95
C ASP A 66 6.37 2.49 3.72
N PHE A 67 5.21 2.75 3.10
CA PHE A 67 4.27 1.70 2.71
C PHE A 67 4.89 0.72 1.71
N ARG A 68 5.49 1.22 0.63
CA ARG A 68 6.18 0.39 -0.37
C ARG A 68 7.32 -0.43 0.26
N ASN A 69 8.13 0.19 1.11
CA ASN A 69 9.26 -0.47 1.76
C ASN A 69 8.78 -1.57 2.71
N TYR A 70 7.68 -1.35 3.43
CA TYR A 70 7.07 -2.37 4.26
C TYR A 70 6.63 -3.57 3.42
N LEU A 71 5.91 -3.35 2.32
CA LEU A 71 5.43 -4.42 1.43
C LEU A 71 6.60 -5.27 0.89
N VAL A 72 7.63 -4.62 0.33
CA VAL A 72 8.80 -5.34 -0.22
C VAL A 72 9.59 -6.06 0.86
N SER A 73 9.78 -5.45 2.04
CA SER A 73 10.50 -6.10 3.14
C SER A 73 9.76 -7.31 3.72
N ASN A 74 8.47 -7.47 3.37
CA ASN A 74 7.61 -8.57 3.82
C ASN A 74 7.14 -9.43 2.64
N GLY A 75 7.89 -9.48 1.53
CA GLY A 75 7.72 -10.49 0.49
C GLY A 75 6.84 -10.08 -0.68
N VAL A 76 6.22 -8.89 -0.68
CA VAL A 76 5.48 -8.43 -1.87
C VAL A 76 6.47 -7.95 -2.92
N TYR A 77 6.62 -8.72 -4.00
CA TYR A 77 7.44 -8.31 -5.14
C TYR A 77 6.93 -7.02 -5.78
N MET A 78 7.84 -6.08 -6.03
CA MET A 78 7.59 -4.87 -6.78
C MET A 78 8.79 -4.60 -7.67
N THR A 79 8.53 -4.30 -8.95
CA THR A 79 9.62 -4.07 -9.88
C THR A 79 10.47 -2.88 -9.41
N PRO A 80 11.81 -3.03 -9.40
CA PRO A 80 12.69 -1.89 -9.24
C PRO A 80 12.50 -1.00 -10.46
N THR A 81 12.29 0.29 -10.24
CA THR A 81 12.30 1.24 -11.36
C THR A 81 13.74 1.35 -11.88
N PRO A 82 13.95 1.40 -13.21
CA PRO A 82 15.28 1.50 -13.81
C PRO A 82 16.15 2.56 -13.11
N ALA A 83 17.42 2.26 -12.87
CA ALA A 83 18.33 3.20 -12.21
C ALA A 83 18.32 4.57 -12.91
N GLY A 84 17.98 5.64 -12.19
CA GLY A 84 17.83 7.00 -12.72
C GLY A 84 16.40 7.40 -13.09
N SER A 85 15.47 6.44 -13.21
CA SER A 85 14.05 6.73 -13.11
C SER A 85 13.69 6.80 -11.63
N HIS A 86 13.28 7.99 -11.17
CA HIS A 86 12.47 8.09 -9.97
C HIS A 86 11.09 7.53 -10.30
N GLY A 87 11.00 6.24 -10.68
CA GLY A 87 9.73 5.68 -11.06
C GLY A 87 8.78 5.81 -9.88
N ASP A 88 7.56 6.22 -10.21
CA ASP A 88 6.59 6.67 -9.22
C ASP A 88 6.32 5.52 -8.27
N VAL A 89 6.52 5.74 -6.97
CA VAL A 89 6.25 4.71 -5.95
C VAL A 89 4.77 4.29 -6.02
N SER A 90 3.87 5.17 -6.46
CA SER A 90 2.49 4.80 -6.76
C SER A 90 2.37 3.80 -7.90
N ASP A 91 3.18 3.92 -8.96
CA ASP A 91 3.16 2.96 -10.08
C ASP A 91 3.60 1.57 -9.62
N GLN A 92 4.66 1.48 -8.81
CA GLN A 92 5.12 0.20 -8.25
C GLN A 92 4.03 -0.48 -7.41
N ILE A 93 3.29 0.30 -6.60
CA ILE A 93 2.19 -0.22 -5.80
C ILE A 93 1.04 -0.70 -6.71
N MET A 94 0.68 0.09 -7.72
CA MET A 94 -0.39 -0.28 -8.65
C MET A 94 -0.05 -1.52 -9.48
N GLU A 95 1.21 -1.70 -9.86
CA GLU A 95 1.68 -2.91 -10.55
C GLU A 95 1.48 -4.15 -9.67
N ALA A 96 1.87 -4.09 -8.40
CA ALA A 96 1.66 -5.20 -7.47
C ALA A 96 0.17 -5.52 -7.24
N LEU A 97 -0.69 -4.51 -7.19
CA LEU A 97 -2.15 -4.67 -7.07
C LEU A 97 -2.77 -5.27 -8.33
N SER A 98 -2.22 -4.93 -9.51
CA SER A 98 -2.68 -5.41 -10.81
C SER A 98 -2.13 -6.80 -11.17
N ALA A 99 -1.14 -7.31 -10.41
CA ALA A 99 -0.57 -8.61 -10.64
C ALA A 99 -1.63 -9.71 -10.51
N GLN A 100 -1.66 -10.62 -11.48
CA GLN A 100 -2.62 -11.74 -11.50
C GLN A 100 -2.18 -12.90 -10.61
N ILE A 101 -0.86 -13.04 -10.43
CA ILE A 101 -0.25 -14.08 -9.61
C ILE A 101 0.75 -13.45 -8.64
N TYR A 102 0.96 -14.10 -7.51
CA TYR A 102 2.03 -13.74 -6.59
C TYR A 102 3.39 -14.04 -7.24
N HIS A 103 4.35 -13.15 -7.02
CA HIS A 103 5.72 -13.28 -7.48
C HIS A 103 6.64 -13.23 -6.26
N GLU A 104 7.55 -14.20 -6.16
CA GLU A 104 8.59 -14.31 -5.12
C GLU A 104 9.86 -13.52 -5.48
#